data_AF-A0A9N8K524-F1
#
_entry.id   AF-A0A9N8K524-F1
#
_cell.length_a   1.000
_cell.length_b   1.000
_cell.length_c   1.000
_cell.angle_alpha   90.00
_cell.angle_beta   90.00
_cell.angle_gamma   90.00
#
_symmetry.space_group_name_H-M   'P 1'
#
loop_
_entity.id
_entity.type
_entity.pdbx_description
1 polymer ?
#
loop_
_entity_poly.entity_id
_entity_poly.type
_entity_poly.pdbx_seq_one_letter_code
_entity_poly.pdbx_strand_id
1 'polypeptide(L)'
;MAIEELVDADLTADLPTSTKTAGFRYRETSPTSFGLTARDILFADDNALNEYAGLKKLATWRDEDKKKKDKKKLGKKARLRQWRKETFGNEEGFTGGFKEFLGDAAPAQGNEDNQGGSRKRRGKKRKAEA
;
A
#
# COMPACT_ATOMS: atom_id res chain seq x y z
N MET A 1 -44.39 -20.27 5.34
CA MET A 1 -44.58 -19.20 6.34
C MET A 1 -43.57 -19.29 7.50
N ALA A 2 -43.24 -20.47 8.06
CA ALA A 2 -42.25 -20.55 9.14
C ALA A 2 -40.82 -20.08 8.77
N ILE A 3 -40.43 -20.23 7.50
CA ILE A 3 -39.11 -19.78 7.01
C ILE A 3 -39.07 -18.26 6.83
N GLU A 4 -40.17 -17.64 6.39
CA GLU A 4 -40.26 -16.19 6.19
C GLU A 4 -40.21 -15.46 7.55
N GLU A 5 -40.91 -15.99 8.54
CA GLU A 5 -40.91 -15.46 9.91
C GLU A 5 -39.51 -15.54 10.57
N LEU A 6 -38.74 -16.61 10.31
CA LEU A 6 -37.37 -16.72 10.80
C LEU A 6 -36.43 -15.70 10.14
N VAL A 7 -36.58 -15.47 8.84
CA VAL A 7 -35.75 -14.50 8.09
C VAL A 7 -36.03 -13.07 8.55
N ASP A 8 -37.28 -12.74 8.86
CA ASP A 8 -37.67 -11.41 9.36
C ASP A 8 -37.19 -11.15 10.79
N ALA A 9 -37.13 -12.18 11.64
CA ALA A 9 -36.58 -12.09 12.99
C ALA A 9 -35.06 -11.83 12.99
N ASP A 10 -34.31 -12.45 12.07
CA ASP A 10 -32.86 -12.25 11.94
C ASP A 10 -32.52 -10.89 11.30
N LEU A 11 -33.38 -10.34 10.43
CA LEU A 11 -33.15 -9.02 9.81
C LEU A 11 -33.38 -7.84 10.77
N THR A 12 -34.20 -8.02 11.81
CA THR A 12 -34.64 -6.93 12.70
C THR A 12 -33.71 -6.69 13.89
N ALA A 13 -32.81 -7.63 14.21
CA ALA A 13 -32.05 -7.60 15.46
C ALA A 13 -30.84 -6.65 15.50
N ASP A 14 -30.26 -6.23 14.36
CA ASP A 14 -29.06 -5.36 14.40
C ASP A 14 -28.81 -4.51 13.15
N LEU A 15 -29.87 -4.12 12.44
CA LEU A 15 -29.74 -3.08 11.42
C LEU A 15 -29.88 -1.71 12.09
N PRO A 16 -28.86 -0.83 12.06
CA PRO A 16 -28.95 0.49 12.67
C PRO A 16 -29.99 1.32 11.92
N THR A 17 -31.23 1.31 12.42
CA THR A 17 -32.34 2.16 11.98
C THR A 17 -32.11 3.58 12.49
N SER A 18 -31.00 4.19 12.09
CA SER A 18 -30.67 5.56 12.45
C SER A 18 -30.42 6.35 11.18
N THR A 19 -31.38 7.22 10.89
CA THR A 19 -31.40 8.31 9.90
C THR A 19 -30.27 9.35 10.12
N LYS A 20 -29.13 8.95 10.69
CA LYS A 20 -27.96 9.79 10.92
C LYS A 20 -26.90 9.46 9.88
N THR A 21 -26.92 10.28 8.82
CA THR A 21 -25.91 10.45 7.76
C THR A 21 -25.53 9.16 7.04
N ALA A 22 -26.04 9.00 5.81
CA ALA A 22 -25.52 8.04 4.84
C ALA A 22 -24.06 8.39 4.52
N GLY A 23 -23.13 7.87 5.31
CA GLY A 23 -21.71 8.13 5.21
C GLY A 23 -20.93 6.95 5.79
N PHE A 24 -19.77 6.67 5.21
CA PHE A 24 -18.88 5.63 5.69
C PHE A 24 -18.38 5.99 7.10
N ARG A 25 -18.63 5.12 8.08
CA ARG A 25 -18.05 5.25 9.42
C ARG A 25 -16.63 4.70 9.40
N TYR A 26 -15.66 5.55 9.73
CA TYR A 26 -14.28 5.10 9.88
C TYR A 26 -14.09 4.41 11.22
N ARG A 27 -13.41 3.26 11.21
CA ARG A 27 -12.92 2.61 12.42
C ARG A 27 -11.46 3.00 12.62
N GLU A 28 -11.13 3.48 13.80
CA GLU A 28 -9.73 3.70 14.16
C GLU A 28 -9.00 2.35 14.17
N THR A 29 -7.88 2.29 13.47
CA THR A 29 -7.00 1.12 13.46
C THR A 29 -5.67 1.49 14.04
N SER A 30 -5.05 0.57 14.78
CA SER A 30 -3.70 0.76 15.30
C SER A 30 -2.73 1.07 14.15
N PRO A 31 -2.00 2.19 14.19
CA PRO A 31 -1.02 2.53 13.15
C PRO A 31 0.04 1.42 13.03
N THR A 32 0.31 0.99 11.80
CA THR A 32 1.31 -0.05 11.50
C THR A 32 2.45 0.57 10.69
N SER A 33 3.29 1.37 11.35
CA SER A 33 4.40 2.09 10.71
C SER A 33 5.74 1.35 10.76
N PHE A 34 5.84 0.24 11.50
CA PHE A 34 7.08 -0.53 11.73
C PHE A 34 8.30 0.31 12.21
N GLY A 35 8.07 1.54 12.67
CA GLY A 35 9.12 2.49 13.05
C GLY A 35 9.64 3.39 11.92
N LEU A 36 9.25 3.13 10.66
CA LEU A 36 9.57 4.01 9.53
C LEU A 36 8.78 5.32 9.64
N THR A 37 9.42 6.43 9.25
CA THR A 37 8.72 7.70 9.07
C THR A 37 8.08 7.74 7.68
N ALA A 38 7.08 8.61 7.48
CA ALA A 38 6.50 8.81 6.15
C ALA A 38 7.56 9.25 5.12
N ARG A 39 8.56 10.04 5.54
CA ARG A 39 9.67 10.46 4.69
C ARG A 39 10.56 9.27 4.29
N ASP A 40 10.87 8.39 5.24
CA ASP A 40 11.65 7.17 4.95
C ASP A 40 10.97 6.31 3.88
N ILE A 41 9.63 6.25 3.87
CA ILE A 41 8.85 5.46 2.90
C ILE A 41 8.82 6.14 1.53
N LEU A 42 8.70 7.46 1.49
CA LEU A 42 8.53 8.21 0.24
C LEU A 42 9.83 8.40 -0.55
N PHE A 43 10.97 8.45 0.14
CA PHE A 43 12.27 8.76 -0.46
C PHE A 43 13.23 7.58 -0.54
N ALA A 44 12.88 6.42 0.02
CA ALA A 44 13.65 5.20 -0.17
C ALA A 44 13.30 4.54 -1.50
N ASP A 45 14.27 3.86 -2.11
CA ASP A 45 14.01 2.99 -3.25
C ASP A 45 13.18 1.77 -2.82
N ASP A 46 12.33 1.29 -3.74
CA ASP A 46 11.48 0.11 -3.53
C ASP A 46 12.27 -1.14 -3.14
N ASN A 47 13.50 -1.29 -3.65
CA ASN A 47 14.38 -2.39 -3.31
C ASN A 47 14.78 -2.35 -1.82
N ALA A 48 15.21 -1.18 -1.34
CA ALA A 48 15.58 -0.98 0.06
C ALA A 48 14.37 -1.18 0.99
N LEU A 49 13.18 -0.72 0.58
CA LEU A 49 11.96 -0.92 1.35
C LEU A 49 11.57 -2.42 1.43
N ASN A 50 11.73 -3.16 0.33
CA ASN A 50 11.46 -4.58 0.30
C ASN A 50 12.43 -5.41 1.16
N GLU A 51 13.70 -5.00 1.25
CA GLU A 51 14.69 -5.61 2.16
C GLU A 51 14.32 -5.41 3.64
N TYR A 52 13.77 -4.24 3.98
CA TYR A 52 13.31 -3.96 5.34
C TYR A 52 12.01 -4.70 5.67
N ALA A 53 10.97 -4.47 4.86
CA ALA A 53 9.61 -4.95 5.05
C ALA A 53 8.96 -5.38 3.73
N GLY A 54 9.40 -6.51 3.17
CA GLY A 54 8.87 -7.02 1.91
C GLY A 54 7.35 -7.22 1.88
N LEU A 55 6.73 -6.88 0.75
CA LEU A 55 5.26 -6.82 0.57
C LEU A 55 4.51 -8.09 1.00
N LYS A 56 5.09 -9.27 0.76
CA LYS A 56 4.53 -10.57 1.18
C LYS A 56 4.34 -10.71 2.70
N LYS A 57 5.07 -9.92 3.50
CA LYS A 57 4.98 -9.92 4.97
C LYS A 57 3.78 -9.11 5.48
N LEU A 58 3.28 -8.18 4.67
CA LEU A 58 2.14 -7.32 5.00
C LEU A 58 0.79 -7.96 4.65
N ALA A 59 0.82 -9.07 3.91
CA ALA A 59 -0.39 -9.76 3.49
C ALA A 59 -1.26 -10.24 4.66
N THR A 60 -2.56 -9.98 4.56
CA THR A 60 -3.57 -10.33 5.58
C THR A 60 -3.76 -11.83 5.75
N TRP A 61 -3.44 -12.64 4.73
CA TRP A 61 -3.61 -14.10 4.76
C TRP A 61 -2.48 -14.86 5.47
N ARG A 62 -1.41 -14.19 5.94
CA ARG A 62 -0.36 -14.88 6.71
C ARG A 62 -0.86 -15.38 8.06
N ASP A 63 -0.31 -16.52 8.50
CA ASP A 63 -0.48 -17.05 9.84
C ASP A 63 -0.15 -16.00 10.92
N GLU A 64 -0.96 -15.98 11.98
CA GLU A 64 -0.83 -14.99 13.05
C GLU A 64 0.51 -15.08 13.78
N ASP A 65 1.05 -16.28 13.98
CA ASP A 65 2.34 -16.46 14.65
C ASP A 65 3.49 -15.88 13.84
N LYS A 66 3.42 -16.00 12.50
CA LYS A 66 4.38 -15.37 11.60
C LYS A 66 4.25 -13.85 11.66
N LYS A 67 3.02 -13.31 11.67
CA LYS A 67 2.78 -11.87 11.83
C LYS A 67 3.30 -11.34 13.16
N LYS A 68 3.11 -12.05 14.27
CA LYS A 68 3.64 -11.70 15.60
C LYS A 68 5.17 -11.66 15.60
N LYS A 69 5.82 -12.66 14.99
CA LYS A 69 7.30 -12.69 14.85
C LYS A 69 7.82 -11.55 13.99
N ASP A 70 7.19 -11.31 12.83
CA ASP A 70 7.55 -10.22 11.92
C ASP A 70 7.36 -8.85 12.60
N LYS A 71 6.26 -8.64 13.34
CA LYS A 71 6.02 -7.42 14.16
C LYS A 71 7.13 -7.18 15.18
N LYS A 72 7.57 -8.22 15.90
CA LYS A 72 8.69 -8.13 16.86
C LYS A 72 10.02 -7.82 16.16
N LYS A 73 10.27 -8.40 14.99
CA LYS A 73 11.51 -8.17 14.21
C LYS A 73 11.57 -6.75 13.66
N LEU A 74 10.46 -6.27 13.09
CA LEU A 74 10.34 -4.95 12.50
C LEU A 74 10.34 -3.84 13.57
N GLY A 75 9.80 -4.08 14.76
CA GLY A 75 9.82 -3.11 15.86
C GLY A 75 11.20 -2.83 16.48
N LYS A 76 12.27 -3.53 16.06
CA LYS A 76 13.62 -3.33 16.62
C LYS A 76 14.25 -2.06 16.05
N LYS A 77 14.35 -1.01 16.88
CA LYS A 77 14.96 0.28 16.51
C LYS A 77 16.41 0.16 16.00
N ALA A 78 17.19 -0.79 16.51
CA ALA A 78 18.56 -1.03 16.02
C ALA A 78 18.57 -1.43 14.54
N ARG A 79 17.65 -2.31 14.12
CA ARG A 79 17.51 -2.73 12.72
C ARG A 79 17.09 -1.56 11.83
N LEU A 80 16.19 -0.71 12.33
CA LEU A 80 15.77 0.50 11.62
C LEU A 80 16.92 1.50 11.44
N ARG A 81 17.72 1.74 12.48
CA ARG A 81 18.90 2.62 12.40
C ARG A 81 19.92 2.09 11.39
N GLN A 82 20.20 0.79 11.43
CA GLN A 82 21.07 0.15 10.46
C GLN A 82 20.55 0.31 9.04
N TRP A 83 19.26 0.03 8.82
CA TRP A 83 18.65 0.19 7.50
C TRP A 83 18.67 1.64 7.00
N ARG A 84 18.43 2.63 7.87
CA ARG A 84 18.56 4.05 7.51
C ARG A 84 19.99 4.41 7.14
N LYS A 85 20.97 3.88 7.87
CA LYS A 85 22.39 4.08 7.56
C LYS A 85 22.78 3.47 6.22
N GLU A 86 22.24 2.31 5.88
CA GLU A 86 22.46 1.63 4.60
C GLU A 86 21.76 2.35 3.43
N THR A 87 20.55 2.89 3.65
CA THR A 87 19.72 3.51 2.60
C THR A 87 20.05 4.98 2.36
N PHE A 88 20.22 5.76 3.44
CA PHE A 88 20.36 7.22 3.40
C PHE A 88 21.73 7.70 3.89
N GLY A 89 22.59 6.80 4.40
CA GLY A 89 23.90 7.17 4.95
C GLY A 89 23.85 7.80 6.35
N ASN A 90 22.66 7.96 6.94
CA ASN A 90 22.45 8.57 8.25
C ASN A 90 21.55 7.72 9.17
N GLU A 91 21.60 7.96 10.48
CA GLU A 91 20.76 7.19 11.43
C GLU A 91 19.33 7.74 11.57
N GLU A 92 19.12 8.99 11.19
CA GLU A 92 17.89 9.73 11.41
C GLU A 92 16.87 9.56 10.27
N GLY A 93 17.30 9.08 9.10
CA GLY A 93 16.46 8.89 7.92
C GLY A 93 16.50 10.10 6.99
N PHE A 94 15.59 10.18 6.04
CA PHE A 94 15.62 11.28 5.07
C PHE A 94 15.29 12.63 5.74
N THR A 95 16.27 13.53 5.80
CA THR A 95 16.16 14.88 6.37
C THR A 95 15.92 15.96 5.33
N GLY A 96 16.08 15.63 4.04
CA GLY A 96 15.91 16.57 2.93
C GLY A 96 14.46 17.04 2.73
N GLY A 97 14.32 18.07 1.90
CA GLY A 97 13.01 18.60 1.51
C GLY A 97 12.39 17.84 0.34
N PHE A 98 11.06 17.83 0.25
CA PHE A 98 10.32 17.31 -0.92
C PHE A 98 10.77 17.99 -2.22
N LYS A 99 11.09 19.29 -2.16
CA LYS A 99 11.58 20.09 -3.29
C LYS A 99 12.94 19.63 -3.81
N GLU A 100 13.81 19.18 -2.92
CA GLU A 100 15.16 18.73 -3.27
C GLU A 100 15.12 17.38 -4.00
N PHE A 101 14.20 16.50 -3.59
CA PHE A 101 14.02 15.20 -4.21
C PHE A 101 13.31 15.25 -5.57
N LEU A 102 12.23 16.03 -5.69
CA LEU A 102 11.46 16.14 -6.95
C LEU A 102 12.05 17.14 -7.95
N GLY A 103 12.98 18.00 -7.53
CA GLY A 103 13.39 19.16 -8.32
C GLY A 103 12.23 20.14 -8.52
N ASP A 104 12.48 21.26 -9.21
CA ASP A 104 11.49 22.33 -9.44
C ASP A 104 10.34 21.93 -10.41
N ALA A 105 10.13 20.62 -10.62
CA ALA A 105 9.12 20.06 -11.48
C ALA A 105 8.08 19.29 -10.65
N ALA A 106 6.91 19.89 -10.45
CA ALA A 106 5.70 19.15 -10.09
C ALA A 106 4.49 19.77 -10.82
N PRO A 107 3.47 18.99 -11.25
CA PRO A 107 3.41 17.55 -11.49
C PRO A 107 3.00 17.21 -12.95
N ALA A 108 3.62 16.21 -13.56
CA ALA A 108 3.12 15.61 -14.80
C ALA A 108 2.80 14.13 -14.58
N GLN A 109 1.49 13.86 -14.54
CA GLN A 109 0.78 12.62 -14.91
C GLN A 109 1.07 11.33 -14.12
N GLY A 110 -0.03 10.77 -13.60
CA GLY A 110 -0.07 9.44 -12.99
C GLY A 110 0.42 8.37 -13.95
N ASN A 111 1.30 7.52 -13.44
CA ASN A 111 1.79 6.37 -14.17
C ASN A 111 0.73 5.26 -14.12
N GLU A 112 0.01 5.06 -15.24
CA GLU A 112 -0.75 3.84 -15.47
C GLU A 112 0.24 2.70 -15.70
N ASP A 113 0.44 1.85 -14.69
CA ASP A 113 1.22 0.62 -14.80
C ASP A 113 0.59 -0.32 -15.84
N ASN A 114 1.06 -0.18 -17.07
CA ASN A 114 0.64 -0.94 -18.24
C ASN A 114 1.38 -2.29 -18.27
N GLN A 115 0.95 -3.26 -17.45
CA GLN A 115 1.33 -4.67 -17.65
C GLN A 115 0.39 -5.30 -18.69
N GLY A 116 0.79 -5.24 -19.97
CA GLY A 116 -0.03 -5.76 -21.06
C GLY A 116 0.74 -6.04 -22.36
N GLY A 117 1.52 -7.12 -22.37
CA GLY A 117 1.95 -7.92 -23.53
C GLY A 117 2.04 -7.25 -24.90
N SER A 118 3.27 -7.07 -25.39
CA SER A 118 3.59 -6.64 -26.75
C SER A 118 2.85 -7.45 -27.84
N ARG A 119 1.97 -6.80 -28.61
CA ARG A 119 1.49 -7.33 -29.90
C ARG A 119 2.09 -6.50 -31.03
N LYS A 120 3.18 -7.02 -31.59
CA LYS A 120 3.85 -6.55 -32.80
C LYS A 120 2.87 -6.58 -33.99
N ARG A 121 2.26 -5.44 -34.34
CA ARG A 121 1.42 -5.32 -35.54
C ARG A 121 2.31 -5.26 -36.79
N ARG A 122 2.34 -6.35 -37.57
CA ARG A 122 2.94 -6.38 -38.92
C ARG A 122 2.11 -5.48 -39.85
N GLY A 123 2.67 -4.35 -40.28
CA GLY A 123 2.09 -3.48 -41.30
C GLY A 123 2.15 -4.13 -42.68
N LYS A 124 0.98 -4.44 -43.25
CA LYS A 124 0.83 -4.91 -44.63
C LYS A 124 0.89 -3.69 -45.56
N LYS A 125 2.01 -3.53 -46.27
CA LYS A 125 2.20 -2.51 -47.32
C LYS A 125 1.10 -2.65 -48.37
N ARG A 126 0.32 -1.59 -48.58
CA ARG A 126 -0.60 -1.46 -49.73
C ARG A 126 0.26 -1.17 -50.98
N LYS A 127 0.09 -1.97 -52.03
CA LYS A 127 0.60 -1.67 -53.37
C LYS A 127 -0.21 -0.50 -53.93
N ALA A 128 0.47 0.54 -54.38
CA ALA A 128 -0.08 1.50 -55.33
C ALA A 128 0.12 0.92 -56.73
N GLU A 129 -0.95 0.84 -57.51
CA GLU A 129 -0.92 0.55 -58.94
C GLU A 129 -1.14 1.87 -59.68
N ALA A 130 -0.41 2.02 -60.78
CA ALA A 130 -0.41 3.14 -61.70
C ALA A 130 -1.42 2.91 -62.82
#